data_AF-A0A1B8PFB3-F1
#
_entry.id   AF-A0A1B8PFB3-F1
#
_cell.length_a   1.000
_cell.length_b   1.000
_cell.length_c   1.000
_cell.angle_alpha   90.00
_cell.angle_beta   90.00
_cell.angle_gamma   90.00
#
_symmetry.space_group_name_H-M   'P 1'
#
loop_
_entity.id
_entity.type
_entity.pdbx_description
1 polymer ?
#
loop_
_entity_poly.entity_id
_entity_poly.type
_entity_poly.pdbx_seq_one_letter_code
_entity_poly.pdbx_strand_id
1 'polypeptide(L)'
;MQKYDIHVCLVSAQAAPNLLPILDSEFKPKKTIFLVSKAMKQRAEYLAKTFEKLNVKVELKNISDEFNFGLMEDEIFKLVEEYENESIALNVTGGTKLMSIAAENAFSSLGKPIFYIDTDSNQILFISKDEEQKWLPNLEMKAKNKIDIYLSSYGSTVLTTQDPNARKKYLPAIEPFIKYYDNYTQLIPMLNMHATLSQSNGYKSEYTKVNPKINKIDELFLGLDYQGLINYDGQQINFKNKEIKTFLNGGWLEDYTYFQLKEISNIEDLACGVDVANPKFKLGKNEYSSENKGNKNEFDIVFMAKNKLHIIECKTQLMDKSGGIKAEDILYKLETLKDYGGLMTKKCLVSYFEVPEPVKNRASFLNIEIIQGKDLQRLKSKIQEWIGKR
;
A
#
# COMPACT_ATOMS: atom_id res chain seq x y z
N MET A 1 0.49 18.36 28.46
CA MET A 1 0.34 17.64 27.17
C MET A 1 -0.27 16.29 27.52
N GLN A 2 -1.36 15.91 26.87
CA GLN A 2 -2.11 14.70 27.19
C GLN A 2 -1.36 13.48 26.61
N LYS A 3 -0.37 13.01 27.37
CA LYS A 3 0.56 11.95 26.99
C LYS A 3 0.64 10.92 28.10
N TYR A 4 0.65 9.65 27.70
CA TYR A 4 0.71 8.52 28.62
C TYR A 4 1.97 7.71 28.37
N ASP A 5 2.65 7.29 29.44
CA ASP A 5 3.89 6.53 29.34
C ASP A 5 3.62 5.07 28.92
N ILE A 6 2.42 4.56 29.23
CA ILE A 6 1.96 3.22 28.90
C ILE A 6 0.64 3.29 28.13
N HIS A 7 0.60 2.66 26.95
CA HIS A 7 -0.67 2.37 26.27
C HIS A 7 -1.04 0.91 26.42
N VAL A 8 -2.26 0.61 26.88
CA VAL A 8 -2.85 -0.72 26.78
C VAL A 8 -3.59 -0.82 25.46
N CYS A 9 -3.20 -1.79 24.63
CA CYS A 9 -3.73 -1.95 23.29
C CYS A 9 -4.45 -3.29 23.17
N LEU A 10 -5.72 -3.24 22.75
CA LEU A 10 -6.47 -4.44 22.40
C LEU A 10 -6.02 -4.91 21.01
N VAL A 11 -5.44 -6.10 20.89
CA VAL A 11 -4.97 -6.59 19.58
C VAL A 11 -6.15 -7.14 18.77
N SER A 12 -6.22 -6.77 17.49
CA SER A 12 -7.26 -7.20 16.56
C SER A 12 -6.69 -7.55 15.18
N ALA A 13 -7.57 -7.79 14.20
CA ALA A 13 -7.19 -7.95 12.81
C ALA A 13 -6.60 -6.69 12.17
N GLN A 14 -6.94 -5.50 12.68
CA GLN A 14 -6.42 -4.23 12.18
C GLN A 14 -5.28 -3.76 13.09
N ALA A 15 -4.08 -3.67 12.53
CA ALA A 15 -2.90 -3.18 13.25
C ALA A 15 -2.85 -1.64 13.32
N ALA A 16 -3.37 -0.96 12.29
CA ALA A 16 -3.29 0.49 12.17
C ALA A 16 -3.78 1.25 13.43
N PRO A 17 -4.95 0.94 14.04
CA PRO A 17 -5.39 1.68 15.23
C PRO A 17 -4.44 1.61 16.43
N ASN A 18 -3.67 0.53 16.56
CA ASN A 18 -2.65 0.44 17.61
C ASN A 18 -1.34 1.08 17.18
N LEU A 19 -0.98 0.99 15.90
CA LEU A 19 0.26 1.53 15.35
C LEU A 19 0.28 3.06 15.29
N LEU A 20 -0.77 3.70 14.78
CA LEU A 20 -0.75 5.12 14.45
C LEU A 20 -0.46 6.03 15.67
N PRO A 21 -1.00 5.77 16.88
CA PRO A 21 -0.62 6.51 18.09
C PRO A 21 0.88 6.48 18.41
N ILE A 22 1.57 5.41 18.01
CA ILE A 22 3.01 5.23 18.24
C ILE A 22 3.86 6.06 17.28
N LEU A 23 3.30 6.38 16.11
CA LEU A 23 3.97 7.17 15.08
C LEU A 23 3.81 8.67 15.29
N ASP A 24 2.90 9.09 16.16
CA ASP A 24 2.80 10.47 16.63
C ASP A 24 3.82 10.72 17.76
N SER A 25 4.86 11.51 17.49
CA SER A 25 5.92 11.76 18.48
C SER A 25 5.45 12.44 19.77
N GLU A 26 4.36 13.22 19.70
CA GLU A 26 3.80 13.93 20.86
C GLU A 26 2.97 12.99 21.74
N PHE A 27 2.40 11.93 21.14
CA PHE A 27 1.55 10.95 21.82
C PHE A 27 2.20 9.59 22.08
N LYS A 28 3.37 9.34 21.49
CA LYS A 28 4.09 8.06 21.57
C LYS A 28 4.42 7.64 23.02
N PRO A 29 4.02 6.43 23.45
CA PRO A 29 4.33 5.92 24.77
C PRO A 29 5.75 5.35 24.85
N LYS A 30 6.22 5.10 26.08
CA LYS A 30 7.50 4.39 26.34
C LYS A 30 7.32 2.87 26.28
N LYS A 31 6.14 2.40 26.71
CA LYS A 31 5.78 0.99 26.80
C LYS A 31 4.35 0.78 26.30
N THR A 32 4.09 -0.40 25.80
CA THR A 32 2.76 -0.87 25.43
C THR A 32 2.49 -2.22 26.06
N ILE A 33 1.24 -2.44 26.47
CA ILE A 33 0.76 -3.74 26.96
C ILE A 33 -0.31 -4.20 25.98
N PHE A 34 -0.09 -5.34 25.35
CA PHE A 34 -1.04 -5.91 24.41
C PHE A 34 -1.93 -6.90 25.14
N LEU A 35 -3.24 -6.67 25.09
CA LEU A 35 -4.23 -7.67 25.48
C LEU A 35 -4.51 -8.55 24.26
N VAL A 36 -4.14 -9.82 24.36
CA VAL A 36 -4.05 -10.74 23.23
C VAL A 36 -4.96 -11.93 23.46
N SER A 37 -5.91 -12.14 22.55
CA SER A 37 -6.66 -13.38 22.53
C SER A 37 -5.91 -14.47 21.76
N LYS A 38 -6.30 -15.74 21.98
CA LYS A 38 -5.66 -16.90 21.35
C LYS A 38 -5.58 -16.77 19.82
N ALA A 39 -6.64 -16.27 19.19
CA ALA A 39 -6.70 -16.10 17.73
C ALA A 39 -5.74 -14.99 17.22
N MET A 40 -5.43 -13.99 18.06
CA MET A 40 -4.63 -12.83 17.67
C MET A 40 -3.14 -12.94 17.97
N LYS A 41 -2.68 -14.04 18.59
CA LYS A 41 -1.27 -14.24 18.99
C LYS A 41 -0.26 -13.89 17.90
N GLN A 42 -0.45 -14.44 16.70
CA GLN A 42 0.48 -14.21 15.58
C GLN A 42 0.52 -12.75 15.15
N ARG A 43 -0.63 -12.05 15.15
CA ARG A 43 -0.70 -10.62 14.81
C ARG A 43 -0.08 -9.75 15.91
N ALA A 44 -0.26 -10.13 17.18
CA ALA A 44 0.40 -9.47 18.30
C ALA A 44 1.92 -9.53 18.16
N GLU A 45 2.47 -10.67 17.74
CA GLU A 45 3.92 -10.83 17.50
C GLU A 45 4.43 -9.94 16.35
N TYR A 46 3.66 -9.78 15.27
CA TYR A 46 4.03 -8.87 14.16
C TYR A 46 4.03 -7.41 14.60
N LEU A 47 2.97 -7.00 15.30
CA LEU A 47 2.85 -5.65 15.83
C LEU A 47 3.94 -5.35 16.86
N ALA A 48 4.25 -6.32 17.73
CA ALA A 48 5.27 -6.19 18.76
C ALA A 48 6.66 -5.94 18.15
N LYS A 49 7.06 -6.76 17.17
CA LYS A 49 8.31 -6.57 16.41
C LYS A 49 8.40 -5.20 15.76
N THR A 50 7.27 -4.68 15.29
CA THR A 50 7.21 -3.35 14.68
C THR A 50 7.41 -2.26 15.73
N PHE A 51 6.79 -2.39 16.91
CA PHE A 51 6.91 -1.43 18.01
C PHE A 51 8.33 -1.43 18.59
N GLU A 52 8.96 -2.58 18.70
CA GLU A 52 10.36 -2.72 19.14
C GLU A 52 11.32 -2.00 18.18
N LYS A 53 11.12 -2.12 16.86
CA LYS A 53 11.87 -1.34 15.85
C LYS A 53 11.68 0.17 16.01
N LEU A 54 10.51 0.58 16.51
CA LEU A 54 10.20 1.97 16.84
C LEU A 54 10.66 2.37 18.25
N ASN A 55 11.44 1.54 18.95
CA ASN A 55 11.94 1.77 20.31
C ASN A 55 10.82 1.90 21.36
N VAL A 56 9.73 1.14 21.21
CA VAL A 56 8.66 1.03 22.21
C VAL A 56 8.70 -0.37 22.80
N LYS A 57 8.76 -0.46 24.13
CA LYS A 57 8.73 -1.75 24.83
C LYS A 57 7.35 -2.38 24.71
N VAL A 58 7.28 -3.69 24.52
CA VAL A 58 6.01 -4.42 24.37
C VAL A 58 5.94 -5.53 25.41
N GLU A 59 4.82 -5.61 26.11
CA GLU A 59 4.46 -6.72 26.99
C GLU A 59 3.19 -7.38 26.45
N LEU A 60 3.18 -8.70 26.35
CA LEU A 60 2.01 -9.46 25.90
C LEU A 60 1.29 -10.07 27.11
N LYS A 61 0.00 -9.77 27.26
CA LYS A 61 -0.89 -10.35 28.27
C LYS A 61 -1.98 -11.13 27.54
N ASN A 62 -1.92 -12.45 27.67
CA ASN A 62 -2.91 -13.32 27.06
C ASN A 62 -4.19 -13.30 27.88
N ILE A 63 -5.32 -13.09 27.22
CA ILE A 63 -6.65 -13.26 27.82
C ILE A 63 -7.01 -14.74 27.79
N SER A 64 -7.41 -15.28 28.93
CA SER A 64 -7.62 -16.72 29.10
C SER A 64 -8.78 -17.26 28.27
N ASP A 65 -9.91 -16.54 28.28
CA ASP A 65 -11.13 -16.88 27.55
C ASP A 65 -11.86 -15.62 27.07
N GLU A 66 -11.83 -15.37 25.77
CA GLU A 66 -12.48 -14.21 25.14
C GLU A 66 -14.03 -14.29 25.11
N PHE A 67 -14.60 -15.44 25.50
CA PHE A 67 -16.05 -15.67 25.57
C PHE A 67 -16.59 -15.69 27.00
N ASN A 68 -15.72 -15.78 28.01
CA ASN A 68 -16.11 -15.63 29.40
C ASN A 68 -15.90 -14.18 29.85
N PHE A 69 -16.96 -13.37 29.76
CA PHE A 69 -16.90 -11.94 30.08
C PHE A 69 -16.41 -11.66 31.50
N GLY A 70 -16.88 -12.41 32.51
CA GLY A 70 -16.52 -12.16 33.91
C GLY A 70 -15.04 -12.44 34.20
N LEU A 71 -14.50 -13.57 33.71
CA LEU A 71 -13.06 -13.84 33.82
C LEU A 71 -12.23 -12.84 33.01
N MET A 72 -12.70 -12.54 31.80
CA MET A 72 -12.41 -11.34 30.99
C MET A 72 -12.05 -10.11 31.83
N GLU A 73 -13.10 -9.58 32.44
CA GLU A 73 -13.12 -8.33 33.17
C GLU A 73 -12.21 -8.40 34.40
N ASP A 74 -12.27 -9.49 35.18
CA ASP A 74 -11.43 -9.68 36.37
C ASP A 74 -9.93 -9.69 36.04
N GLU A 75 -9.53 -10.32 34.93
CA GLU A 75 -8.14 -10.35 34.46
C GLU A 75 -7.64 -8.97 34.06
N ILE A 76 -8.48 -8.22 33.33
CA ILE A 76 -8.13 -6.88 32.89
C ILE A 76 -8.11 -5.92 34.07
N PHE A 77 -9.06 -6.03 35.01
CA PHE A 77 -9.11 -5.20 36.20
C PHE A 77 -7.83 -5.33 37.04
N LYS A 78 -7.43 -6.58 37.36
CA LYS A 78 -6.18 -6.86 38.08
C LYS A 78 -4.95 -6.31 37.36
N LEU A 79 -4.93 -6.41 36.03
CA LEU A 79 -3.86 -5.81 35.24
C LEU A 79 -3.83 -4.30 35.41
N VAL A 80 -4.96 -3.60 35.39
CA VAL A 80 -4.95 -2.13 35.56
C VAL A 80 -4.54 -1.73 36.97
N GLU A 81 -4.93 -2.50 38.00
CA GLU A 81 -4.49 -2.29 39.40
C GLU A 81 -2.97 -2.38 39.54
N GLU A 82 -2.29 -3.31 38.84
CA GLU A 82 -0.82 -3.39 38.84
C GLU A 82 -0.13 -2.08 38.41
N TYR A 83 -0.83 -1.24 37.63
CA TYR A 83 -0.35 0.02 37.06
C TYR A 83 -1.11 1.25 37.60
N GLU A 84 -1.79 1.13 38.75
CA GLU A 84 -2.62 2.21 39.30
C GLU A 84 -1.83 3.52 39.54
N ASN A 85 -0.55 3.43 39.88
CA ASN A 85 0.30 4.61 40.09
C ASN A 85 1.05 5.07 38.83
N GLU A 86 0.84 4.41 37.69
CA GLU A 86 1.51 4.74 36.44
C GLU A 86 0.62 5.56 35.50
N SER A 87 1.28 6.28 34.58
CA SER A 87 0.62 7.02 33.50
C SER A 87 0.22 6.06 32.38
N ILE A 88 -0.91 5.37 32.60
CA ILE A 88 -1.47 4.34 31.74
C ILE A 88 -2.78 4.82 31.09
N ALA A 89 -2.96 4.53 29.81
CA ALA A 89 -4.21 4.79 29.09
C ALA A 89 -4.59 3.62 28.17
N LEU A 90 -5.89 3.41 27.99
CA LEU A 90 -6.44 2.36 27.14
C LEU A 90 -6.68 2.88 25.72
N ASN A 91 -6.12 2.20 24.73
CA ASN A 91 -6.60 2.24 23.35
C ASN A 91 -7.70 1.20 23.18
N VAL A 92 -8.95 1.66 23.20
CA VAL A 92 -10.14 0.78 23.16
C VAL A 92 -10.53 0.35 21.74
N THR A 93 -9.82 0.82 20.71
CA THR A 93 -10.21 0.69 19.29
C THR A 93 -10.22 -0.75 18.78
N GLY A 94 -9.33 -1.59 19.30
CA GLY A 94 -9.16 -2.97 18.86
C GLY A 94 -9.95 -3.99 19.71
N GLY A 95 -9.49 -5.24 19.70
CA GLY A 95 -10.15 -6.35 20.39
C GLY A 95 -11.49 -6.75 19.77
N THR A 96 -12.15 -7.72 20.40
CA THR A 96 -13.59 -7.96 20.17
C THR A 96 -14.40 -6.92 20.93
N LYS A 97 -15.66 -6.71 20.56
CA LYS A 97 -16.55 -5.78 21.29
C LYS A 97 -16.62 -6.09 22.79
N LEU A 98 -16.65 -7.38 23.16
CA LEU A 98 -16.69 -7.80 24.56
C LEU A 98 -15.39 -7.44 25.29
N MET A 99 -14.24 -7.66 24.66
CA MET A 99 -12.94 -7.23 25.21
C MET A 99 -12.89 -5.71 25.40
N SER A 100 -13.38 -4.94 24.42
CA SER A 100 -13.42 -3.48 24.50
C SER A 100 -14.28 -2.99 25.66
N ILE A 101 -15.46 -3.59 25.87
CA ILE A 101 -16.35 -3.26 26.99
C ILE A 101 -15.71 -3.62 28.33
N ALA A 102 -15.16 -4.83 28.48
CA ALA A 102 -14.51 -5.26 29.72
C ALA A 102 -13.31 -4.36 30.08
N ALA A 103 -12.49 -4.00 29.08
CA ALA A 103 -11.38 -3.09 29.29
C ALA A 103 -11.83 -1.67 29.63
N GLU A 104 -12.88 -1.17 28.97
CA GLU A 104 -13.44 0.16 29.23
C GLU A 104 -13.97 0.24 30.68
N ASN A 105 -14.75 -0.75 31.11
CA ASN A 105 -15.24 -0.87 32.48
C ASN A 105 -14.11 -0.83 33.51
N ALA A 106 -13.05 -1.62 33.30
CA ALA A 106 -11.90 -1.70 34.20
C ALA A 106 -11.15 -0.37 34.29
N PHE A 107 -10.85 0.26 33.15
CA PHE A 107 -10.17 1.55 33.13
C PHE A 107 -11.02 2.66 33.74
N SER A 108 -12.31 2.71 33.41
CA SER A 108 -13.23 3.72 33.95
C SER A 108 -13.38 3.60 35.46
N SER A 109 -13.45 2.37 36.00
CA SER A 109 -13.60 2.13 37.44
C SER A 109 -12.40 2.64 38.26
N LEU A 110 -11.21 2.65 37.66
CA LEU A 110 -9.97 3.14 38.26
C LEU A 110 -9.62 4.57 37.82
N GLY A 111 -10.55 5.28 37.17
CA GLY A 111 -10.35 6.66 36.71
C GLY A 111 -9.23 6.81 35.68
N LYS A 112 -8.88 5.74 34.95
CA LYS A 112 -7.79 5.74 33.97
C LYS A 112 -8.27 6.24 32.60
N PRO A 113 -7.45 7.00 31.85
CA PRO A 113 -7.86 7.54 30.58
C PRO A 113 -8.10 6.48 29.50
N ILE A 114 -9.09 6.74 28.65
CA ILE A 114 -9.51 5.85 27.57
C ILE A 114 -9.61 6.66 26.29
N PHE A 115 -9.02 6.15 25.21
CA PHE A 115 -9.08 6.76 23.91
C PHE A 115 -9.39 5.75 22.81
N TYR A 116 -9.97 6.26 21.74
CA TYR A 116 -10.32 5.57 20.50
C TYR A 116 -9.63 6.27 19.32
N ILE A 117 -9.18 5.50 18.35
CA ILE A 117 -8.50 6.01 17.15
C ILE A 117 -9.48 5.99 15.99
N ASP A 118 -9.95 7.19 15.61
CA ASP A 118 -10.67 7.39 14.36
C ASP A 118 -9.64 7.58 13.23
N THR A 119 -9.35 6.48 12.53
CA THR A 119 -8.43 6.47 11.40
C THR A 119 -8.92 7.27 10.21
N ASP A 120 -10.23 7.45 10.04
CA ASP A 120 -10.80 8.16 8.90
C ASP A 120 -10.73 9.68 9.08
N SER A 121 -11.00 10.15 10.30
CA SER A 121 -10.90 11.57 10.66
C SER A 121 -9.50 11.98 11.13
N ASN A 122 -8.58 11.02 11.27
CA ASN A 122 -7.23 11.23 11.79
C ASN A 122 -7.23 11.83 13.20
N GLN A 123 -8.06 11.29 14.09
CA GLN A 123 -8.27 11.80 15.44
C GLN A 123 -8.05 10.73 16.52
N ILE A 124 -7.54 11.20 17.66
CA ILE A 124 -7.56 10.47 18.93
C ILE A 124 -8.74 11.01 19.72
N LEU A 125 -9.78 10.21 19.85
CA LEU A 125 -11.02 10.54 20.56
C LEU A 125 -10.91 10.07 22.00
N PHE A 126 -10.98 10.97 22.96
CA PHE A 126 -11.02 10.58 24.36
C PHE A 126 -12.45 10.32 24.81
N ILE A 127 -12.65 9.19 25.48
CA ILE A 127 -13.96 8.77 25.99
C ILE A 127 -13.95 8.64 27.51
N SER A 128 -13.04 9.35 28.17
CA SER A 128 -12.94 9.43 29.63
C SER A 128 -12.94 10.89 30.09
N LYS A 129 -13.25 11.08 31.37
CA LYS A 129 -13.23 12.39 32.04
C LYS A 129 -11.97 12.55 32.89
N ASP A 130 -11.61 13.79 33.19
CA ASP A 130 -10.60 14.12 34.20
C ASP A 130 -11.18 14.05 35.64
N GLU A 131 -10.32 14.34 36.62
CA GLU A 131 -10.69 14.36 38.04
C GLU A 131 -11.79 15.40 38.35
N GLU A 132 -11.90 16.46 37.56
CA GLU A 132 -12.93 17.50 37.66
C GLU A 132 -14.22 17.15 36.91
N GLN A 133 -14.36 15.90 36.44
CA GLN A 133 -15.51 15.40 35.67
C GLN A 133 -15.71 16.09 34.31
N LYS A 134 -14.68 16.72 33.76
CA LYS A 134 -14.70 17.29 32.41
C LYS A 134 -14.21 16.26 31.41
N TRP A 135 -14.84 16.24 30.23
CA TRP A 135 -14.39 15.39 29.14
C TRP A 135 -12.99 15.79 28.70
N LEU A 136 -12.11 14.81 28.58
CA LEU A 136 -10.78 15.02 28.03
C LEU A 136 -10.90 15.46 26.55
N PRO A 137 -10.11 16.45 26.10
CA PRO A 137 -10.22 16.96 24.74
C PRO A 137 -9.68 15.95 23.72
N ASN A 138 -10.34 15.87 22.57
CA ASN A 138 -9.85 15.10 21.43
C ASN A 138 -8.59 15.74 20.84
N LEU A 139 -7.73 14.92 20.26
CA LEU A 139 -6.51 15.37 19.59
C LEU A 139 -6.53 15.02 18.11
N GLU A 140 -5.95 15.90 17.29
CA GLU A 140 -5.57 15.54 15.93
C GLU A 140 -4.32 14.66 15.97
N MET A 141 -4.35 13.54 15.25
CA MET A 141 -3.24 12.61 15.20
C MET A 141 -2.19 13.06 14.18
N LYS A 142 -0.95 13.23 14.60
CA LYS A 142 0.17 13.68 13.75
C LYS A 142 1.10 12.53 13.38
N ALA A 143 0.54 11.35 13.14
CA ALA A 143 1.28 10.17 12.71
C ALA A 143 1.96 10.42 11.37
N LYS A 144 3.22 10.00 11.25
CA LYS A 144 3.96 9.95 9.98
C LYS A 144 4.31 8.51 9.68
N ASN A 145 3.71 7.95 8.65
CA ASN A 145 3.84 6.53 8.37
C ASN A 145 4.86 6.25 7.27
N LYS A 146 5.50 5.09 7.36
CA LYS A 146 6.38 4.55 6.34
C LYS A 146 5.83 3.23 5.85
N ILE A 147 6.03 2.95 4.56
CA ILE A 147 5.49 1.75 3.90
C ILE A 147 5.98 0.48 4.61
N ASP A 148 7.28 0.42 4.95
CA ASP A 148 7.90 -0.74 5.60
C ASP A 148 7.38 -0.96 7.03
N ILE A 149 7.22 0.12 7.80
CA ILE A 149 6.65 0.08 9.16
C ILE A 149 5.19 -0.36 9.11
N TYR A 150 4.38 0.21 8.22
CA TYR A 150 2.98 -0.16 8.10
C TYR A 150 2.81 -1.63 7.70
N LEU A 151 3.48 -2.08 6.64
CA LEU A 151 3.40 -3.48 6.18
C LEU A 151 3.91 -4.47 7.24
N SER A 152 4.97 -4.12 7.97
CA SER A 152 5.51 -4.98 9.03
C SER A 152 4.57 -5.13 10.22
N SER A 153 3.74 -4.14 10.51
CA SER A 153 2.70 -4.25 11.54
C SER A 153 1.63 -5.30 11.20
N TYR A 154 1.44 -5.62 9.92
CA TYR A 154 0.60 -6.69 9.42
C TYR A 154 1.37 -8.00 9.16
N GLY A 155 2.67 -8.05 9.46
CA GLY A 155 3.54 -9.21 9.31
C GLY A 155 4.21 -9.34 7.94
N SER A 156 4.00 -8.39 7.04
CA SER A 156 4.63 -8.38 5.71
C SER A 156 6.02 -7.74 5.75
N THR A 157 6.90 -8.14 4.83
CA THR A 157 8.27 -7.62 4.77
C THR A 157 8.56 -7.06 3.39
N VAL A 158 8.98 -5.80 3.32
CA VAL A 158 9.53 -5.21 2.09
C VAL A 158 10.92 -5.79 1.86
N LEU A 159 11.12 -6.42 0.69
CA LEU A 159 12.38 -7.05 0.32
C LEU A 159 13.26 -6.11 -0.49
N THR A 160 12.69 -5.53 -1.56
CA THR A 160 13.38 -4.63 -2.47
C THR A 160 12.42 -3.53 -2.92
N THR A 161 13.00 -2.42 -3.35
CA THR A 161 12.31 -1.33 -4.04
C THR A 161 13.15 -0.95 -5.25
N GLN A 162 12.50 -0.45 -6.30
CA GLN A 162 13.20 0.11 -7.44
C GLN A 162 13.40 1.62 -7.26
N ASP A 163 14.54 2.13 -7.76
CA ASP A 163 14.77 3.56 -7.88
C ASP A 163 14.46 4.04 -9.31
N PRO A 164 13.29 4.69 -9.54
CA PRO A 164 12.93 5.19 -10.86
C PRO A 164 13.73 6.44 -11.27
N ASN A 165 14.53 7.06 -10.38
CA ASN A 165 15.31 8.25 -10.73
C ASN A 165 16.33 7.98 -11.85
N ALA A 166 16.90 6.77 -11.93
CA ALA A 166 17.78 6.37 -13.02
C ALA A 166 17.11 6.43 -14.40
N ARG A 167 15.79 6.21 -14.43
CA ARG A 167 14.95 6.18 -15.65
C ARG A 167 14.22 7.50 -15.91
N LYS A 168 14.32 8.50 -15.01
CA LYS A 168 13.73 9.83 -15.18
C LYS A 168 14.10 10.48 -16.52
N LYS A 169 15.33 10.25 -16.98
CA LYS A 169 15.83 10.75 -18.28
C LYS A 169 15.07 10.22 -19.50
N TYR A 170 14.33 9.12 -19.36
CA TYR A 170 13.52 8.53 -20.43
C TYR A 170 12.10 9.12 -20.49
N LEU A 171 11.65 9.85 -19.47
CA LEU A 171 10.29 10.40 -19.42
C LEU A 171 9.93 11.32 -20.60
N PRO A 172 10.83 12.20 -21.10
CA PRO A 172 10.52 13.03 -22.27
C PRO A 172 10.15 12.20 -23.51
N ALA A 173 10.70 10.99 -23.66
CA ALA A 173 10.39 10.12 -24.78
C ALA A 173 8.97 9.51 -24.71
N ILE A 174 8.36 9.44 -23.52
CA ILE A 174 7.02 8.88 -23.32
C ILE A 174 5.94 9.94 -23.08
N GLU A 175 6.31 11.22 -22.87
CA GLU A 175 5.35 12.32 -22.72
C GLU A 175 4.33 12.38 -23.88
N PRO A 176 4.73 12.17 -25.16
CA PRO A 176 3.78 12.10 -26.27
C PRO A 176 2.69 11.04 -26.11
N PHE A 177 2.98 9.92 -25.43
CA PHE A 177 2.02 8.81 -25.24
C PHE A 177 0.82 9.26 -24.41
N ILE A 178 1.04 10.18 -23.47
CA ILE A 178 0.00 10.74 -22.60
C ILE A 178 -0.65 11.97 -23.26
N LYS A 179 0.17 12.90 -23.76
CA LYS A 179 -0.29 14.17 -24.31
C LYS A 179 -1.12 14.00 -25.58
N TYR A 180 -0.68 13.12 -26.46
CA TYR A 180 -1.35 12.82 -27.74
C TYR A 180 -1.97 11.42 -27.71
N TYR A 181 -2.63 11.10 -26.59
CA TYR A 181 -3.21 9.79 -26.29
C TYR A 181 -3.84 9.10 -27.51
N ASP A 182 -4.79 9.76 -28.18
CA ASP A 182 -5.52 9.20 -29.32
C ASP A 182 -4.60 8.73 -30.46
N ASN A 183 -3.49 9.44 -30.70
CA ASN A 183 -2.51 9.07 -31.73
C ASN A 183 -1.69 7.83 -31.37
N TYR A 184 -1.44 7.61 -30.07
CA TYR A 184 -0.56 6.54 -29.58
C TYR A 184 -1.32 5.28 -29.14
N THR A 185 -2.65 5.36 -28.92
CA THR A 185 -3.48 4.20 -28.55
C THR A 185 -3.28 2.97 -29.45
N GLN A 186 -3.14 3.17 -30.76
CA GLN A 186 -2.91 2.07 -31.70
C GLN A 186 -1.43 1.68 -31.83
N LEU A 187 -0.50 2.55 -31.40
CA LEU A 187 0.94 2.35 -31.55
C LEU A 187 1.55 1.61 -30.36
N ILE A 188 1.08 1.87 -29.14
CA ILE A 188 1.58 1.21 -27.93
C ILE A 188 1.45 -0.32 -27.97
N PRO A 189 0.34 -0.92 -28.44
CA PRO A 189 0.27 -2.37 -28.59
C PRO A 189 1.35 -2.93 -29.53
N MET A 190 1.67 -2.22 -30.62
CA MET A 190 2.74 -2.60 -31.53
C MET A 190 4.12 -2.49 -30.88
N LEU A 191 4.38 -1.40 -30.14
CA LEU A 191 5.62 -1.23 -29.37
C LEU A 191 5.81 -2.37 -28.36
N ASN A 192 4.77 -2.70 -27.59
CA ASN A 192 4.79 -3.79 -26.62
C ASN A 192 5.03 -5.15 -27.30
N MET A 193 4.39 -5.39 -28.46
CA MET A 193 4.59 -6.59 -29.25
C MET A 193 6.06 -6.72 -29.71
N HIS A 194 6.63 -5.68 -30.30
CA HIS A 194 8.04 -5.67 -30.72
C HIS A 194 8.99 -5.83 -29.53
N ALA A 195 8.75 -5.13 -28.42
CA ALA A 195 9.53 -5.30 -27.21
C ALA A 195 9.47 -6.75 -26.70
N THR A 196 8.30 -7.38 -26.73
CA THR A 196 8.10 -8.78 -26.34
C THR A 196 8.85 -9.74 -27.27
N LEU A 197 8.70 -9.59 -28.59
CA LEU A 197 9.41 -10.41 -29.59
C LEU A 197 10.93 -10.29 -29.47
N SER A 198 11.43 -9.12 -29.05
CA SER A 198 12.86 -8.87 -28.90
C SER A 198 13.53 -9.70 -27.78
N GLN A 199 12.74 -10.20 -26.82
CA GLN A 199 13.23 -10.92 -25.63
C GLN A 199 14.11 -12.13 -25.97
N SER A 200 13.74 -12.89 -27.01
CA SER A 200 14.43 -14.12 -27.41
C SER A 200 15.56 -13.90 -28.42
N ASN A 201 15.78 -12.66 -28.87
CA ASN A 201 16.70 -12.34 -29.95
C ASN A 201 17.65 -11.20 -29.58
N GLY A 202 18.22 -11.27 -28.37
CA GLY A 202 19.20 -10.28 -27.89
C GLY A 202 18.66 -8.84 -27.84
N TYR A 203 17.37 -8.69 -27.52
CA TYR A 203 16.64 -7.41 -27.50
C TYR A 203 16.45 -6.77 -28.88
N LYS A 204 16.42 -7.59 -29.95
CA LYS A 204 16.15 -7.15 -31.32
C LYS A 204 14.88 -7.77 -31.89
N SER A 205 14.07 -6.99 -32.59
CA SER A 205 12.90 -7.49 -33.34
C SER A 205 12.91 -6.99 -34.78
N GLU A 206 12.59 -7.87 -35.72
CA GLU A 206 12.39 -7.50 -37.12
C GLU A 206 11.05 -6.77 -37.31
N TYR A 207 11.06 -5.79 -38.20
CA TYR A 207 9.92 -4.97 -38.60
C TYR A 207 9.94 -4.83 -40.13
N THR A 208 9.06 -5.57 -40.80
CA THR A 208 8.93 -5.47 -42.27
C THR A 208 7.87 -4.45 -42.63
N LYS A 209 8.25 -3.41 -43.39
CA LYS A 209 7.31 -2.40 -43.88
C LYS A 209 6.27 -3.04 -44.81
N VAL A 210 5.02 -3.10 -44.35
CA VAL A 210 3.90 -3.60 -45.18
C VAL A 210 3.45 -2.53 -46.20
N ASN A 211 3.80 -1.25 -46.02
CA ASN A 211 3.50 -0.16 -46.96
C ASN A 211 4.54 0.98 -46.87
N PRO A 212 5.13 1.47 -48.00
CA PRO A 212 6.21 2.46 -48.01
C PRO A 212 5.82 3.92 -47.72
N LYS A 213 4.53 4.24 -47.53
CA LYS A 213 4.14 5.53 -46.96
C LYS A 213 4.46 5.51 -45.46
N ILE A 214 5.25 6.47 -44.98
CA ILE A 214 5.70 6.61 -43.57
C ILE A 214 4.57 6.21 -42.63
N ASN A 215 4.75 5.09 -41.94
CA ASN A 215 3.76 4.57 -41.00
C ASN A 215 3.93 5.33 -39.68
N LYS A 216 2.84 5.68 -38.99
CA LYS A 216 2.90 6.35 -37.67
C LYS A 216 3.76 5.59 -36.65
N ILE A 217 3.89 4.27 -36.82
CA ILE A 217 4.79 3.45 -36.00
C ILE A 217 6.28 3.69 -36.32
N ASP A 218 6.63 3.99 -37.57
CA ASP A 218 8.01 4.36 -37.95
C ASP A 218 8.38 5.69 -37.32
N GLU A 219 7.47 6.65 -37.29
CA GLU A 219 7.67 7.94 -36.60
C GLU A 219 7.91 7.74 -35.10
N LEU A 220 7.18 6.82 -34.47
CA LEU A 220 7.44 6.43 -33.07
C LEU A 220 8.84 5.86 -32.91
N PHE A 221 9.26 4.90 -33.73
CA PHE A 221 10.57 4.28 -33.61
C PHE A 221 11.71 5.26 -33.92
N LEU A 222 11.59 6.08 -34.95
CA LEU A 222 12.53 7.16 -35.25
C LEU A 222 12.63 8.16 -34.08
N GLY A 223 11.51 8.50 -33.45
CA GLY A 223 11.50 9.35 -32.25
C GLY A 223 12.24 8.71 -31.07
N LEU A 224 12.01 7.42 -30.81
CA LEU A 224 12.70 6.67 -29.75
C LEU A 224 14.20 6.48 -30.05
N ASP A 225 14.57 6.32 -31.31
CA ASP A 225 15.97 6.23 -31.79
C ASP A 225 16.69 7.57 -31.61
N TYR A 226 16.06 8.67 -32.03
CA TYR A 226 16.58 10.03 -31.85
C TYR A 226 16.83 10.38 -30.37
N GLN A 227 15.95 9.92 -29.47
CA GLN A 227 16.11 10.08 -28.02
C GLN A 227 17.13 9.10 -27.41
N GLY A 228 17.70 8.20 -28.22
CA GLY A 228 18.71 7.25 -27.79
C GLY A 228 18.19 6.08 -26.95
N LEU A 229 16.89 5.79 -26.97
CA LEU A 229 16.33 4.62 -26.28
C LEU A 229 16.57 3.35 -27.08
N ILE A 230 16.27 3.36 -28.38
CA ILE A 230 16.47 2.21 -29.28
C ILE A 230 17.53 2.53 -30.33
N ASN A 231 17.92 1.51 -31.12
CA ASN A 231 18.49 1.72 -32.44
C ASN A 231 17.48 1.22 -33.48
N TYR A 232 17.13 2.04 -34.47
CA TYR A 232 16.18 1.68 -35.52
C TYR A 232 16.69 2.06 -36.91
N ASP A 233 16.83 1.08 -37.81
CA ASP A 233 17.36 1.26 -39.16
C ASP A 233 16.28 1.24 -40.26
N GLY A 234 15.00 1.19 -39.87
CA GLY A 234 13.87 1.03 -40.79
C GLY A 234 13.40 -0.40 -40.98
N GLN A 235 14.16 -1.40 -40.53
CA GLN A 235 13.85 -2.83 -40.67
C GLN A 235 14.03 -3.60 -39.36
N GLN A 236 14.98 -3.22 -38.52
CA GLN A 236 15.23 -3.85 -37.24
C GLN A 236 15.10 -2.82 -36.11
N ILE A 237 14.47 -3.23 -35.02
CA ILE A 237 14.37 -2.47 -33.78
C ILE A 237 15.26 -3.15 -32.75
N ASN A 238 16.27 -2.44 -32.25
CA ASN A 238 17.14 -2.91 -31.18
C ASN A 238 16.88 -2.11 -29.90
N PHE A 239 16.30 -2.75 -28.89
CA PHE A 239 16.00 -2.18 -27.58
C PHE A 239 17.24 -2.05 -26.68
N LYS A 240 18.44 -2.33 -27.19
CA LYS A 240 19.77 -2.20 -26.54
C LYS A 240 20.01 -3.19 -25.41
N ASN A 241 19.11 -3.25 -24.43
CA ASN A 241 19.26 -4.06 -23.23
C ASN A 241 17.90 -4.39 -22.58
N LYS A 242 17.95 -5.22 -21.53
CA LYS A 242 16.76 -5.62 -20.75
C LYS A 242 16.02 -4.44 -20.14
N GLU A 243 16.73 -3.44 -19.63
CA GLU A 243 16.14 -2.30 -18.92
C GLU A 243 15.25 -1.47 -19.86
N ILE A 244 15.79 -1.03 -20.99
CA ILE A 244 15.04 -0.24 -21.99
C ILE A 244 13.90 -1.07 -22.58
N LYS A 245 14.14 -2.36 -22.87
CA LYS A 245 13.10 -3.27 -23.34
C LYS A 245 11.94 -3.33 -22.34
N THR A 246 12.23 -3.54 -21.05
CA THR A 246 11.20 -3.64 -20.01
C THR A 246 10.47 -2.30 -19.83
N PHE A 247 11.21 -1.19 -19.84
CA PHE A 247 10.66 0.15 -19.76
C PHE A 247 9.66 0.40 -20.91
N LEU A 248 10.08 0.19 -22.16
CA LEU A 248 9.23 0.41 -23.34
C LEU A 248 8.09 -0.61 -23.48
N ASN A 249 8.22 -1.80 -22.90
CA ASN A 249 7.15 -2.82 -22.89
C ASN A 249 6.03 -2.52 -21.88
N GLY A 250 6.18 -1.50 -21.03
CA GLY A 250 5.13 -1.07 -20.12
C GLY A 250 5.59 -0.41 -18.82
N GLY A 251 6.84 -0.66 -18.39
CA GLY A 251 7.37 -0.08 -17.15
C GLY A 251 7.39 1.45 -17.14
N TRP A 252 7.33 2.09 -18.32
CA TRP A 252 7.21 3.54 -18.44
C TRP A 252 5.97 4.12 -17.74
N LEU A 253 4.87 3.37 -17.62
CA LEU A 253 3.65 3.85 -16.96
C LEU A 253 3.82 3.88 -15.44
N GLU A 254 4.58 2.94 -14.88
CA GLU A 254 4.94 2.90 -13.46
C GLU A 254 5.81 4.11 -13.12
N ASP A 255 6.87 4.35 -13.91
CA ASP A 255 7.75 5.50 -13.71
C ASP A 255 6.98 6.82 -13.86
N TYR A 256 6.16 6.97 -14.92
CA TYR A 256 5.30 8.14 -15.10
C TYR A 256 4.42 8.37 -13.86
N THR A 257 3.75 7.32 -13.38
CA THR A 257 2.89 7.39 -12.20
C THR A 257 3.68 7.82 -10.97
N TYR A 258 4.83 7.20 -10.69
CA TYR A 258 5.70 7.55 -9.57
C TYR A 258 6.07 9.05 -9.60
N PHE A 259 6.50 9.56 -10.75
CA PHE A 259 6.91 10.97 -10.85
C PHE A 259 5.74 11.95 -10.74
N GLN A 260 4.55 11.59 -11.20
CA GLN A 260 3.34 12.40 -10.95
C GLN A 260 2.99 12.46 -9.46
N LEU A 261 3.15 11.34 -8.74
CA LEU A 261 2.88 11.23 -7.30
C LEU A 261 3.93 11.93 -6.44
N LYS A 262 5.19 11.93 -6.86
CA LYS A 262 6.30 12.56 -6.11
C LYS A 262 6.07 14.05 -5.84
N GLU A 263 5.24 14.70 -6.64
CA GLU A 263 4.89 16.13 -6.49
C GLU A 263 3.65 16.38 -5.60
N ILE A 264 3.07 15.34 -5.01
CA ILE A 264 1.87 15.43 -4.17
C ILE A 264 2.30 15.56 -2.70
N SER A 265 1.97 16.71 -2.08
CA SER A 265 2.49 17.07 -0.74
C SER A 265 1.93 16.25 0.42
N ASN A 266 0.77 15.61 0.27
CA ASN A 266 0.13 14.80 1.30
C ASN A 266 0.50 13.31 1.21
N ILE A 267 1.47 12.94 0.38
CA ILE A 267 2.09 11.61 0.37
C ILE A 267 3.27 11.63 1.34
N GLU A 268 3.22 10.78 2.37
CA GLU A 268 4.20 10.70 3.46
C GLU A 268 5.41 9.85 3.09
N ASP A 269 5.20 8.81 2.30
CA ASP A 269 6.21 7.87 1.83
C ASP A 269 5.75 7.26 0.49
N LEU A 270 6.67 7.06 -0.46
CA LEU A 270 6.37 6.65 -1.84
C LEU A 270 7.47 5.73 -2.37
N ALA A 271 7.06 4.56 -2.88
CA ALA A 271 7.94 3.56 -3.47
C ALA A 271 7.40 3.03 -4.81
N CYS A 272 8.31 2.56 -5.66
CA CYS A 272 8.04 1.97 -6.98
C CYS A 272 8.63 0.56 -7.03
N GLY A 273 7.97 -0.37 -7.72
CA GLY A 273 8.45 -1.74 -7.94
C GLY A 273 8.83 -2.43 -6.63
N VAL A 274 7.87 -2.57 -5.72
CA VAL A 274 8.10 -3.02 -4.34
C VAL A 274 7.85 -4.52 -4.25
N ASP A 275 8.90 -5.31 -3.99
CA ASP A 275 8.75 -6.72 -3.64
C ASP A 275 8.35 -6.85 -2.17
N VAL A 276 7.20 -7.47 -1.91
CA VAL A 276 6.66 -7.67 -0.56
C VAL A 276 6.45 -9.16 -0.30
N ALA A 277 7.11 -9.65 0.74
CA ALA A 277 6.96 -10.99 1.27
C ALA A 277 5.84 -11.06 2.32
N ASN A 278 5.01 -12.10 2.25
CA ASN A 278 4.08 -12.44 3.32
C ASN A 278 4.83 -13.15 4.48
N PRO A 279 4.18 -13.39 5.64
CA PRO A 279 4.87 -13.98 6.79
C PRO A 279 5.35 -15.42 6.62
N LYS A 280 4.93 -16.14 5.58
CA LYS A 280 5.38 -17.50 5.28
C LYS A 280 6.71 -17.53 4.53
N PHE A 281 7.11 -16.40 3.92
CA PHE A 281 8.40 -16.27 3.24
C PHE A 281 9.56 -16.47 4.22
N LYS A 282 10.57 -17.25 3.81
CA LYS A 282 11.77 -17.55 4.59
C LYS A 282 12.96 -16.79 4.04
N LEU A 283 13.39 -15.78 4.80
CA LEU A 283 14.64 -15.05 4.55
C LEU A 283 15.83 -16.01 4.58
N GLY A 284 16.78 -15.84 3.66
CA GLY A 284 17.98 -16.68 3.52
C GLY A 284 17.79 -17.95 2.69
N LYS A 285 16.57 -18.25 2.21
CA LYS A 285 16.32 -19.29 1.20
C LYS A 285 16.11 -18.67 -0.17
N ASN A 286 16.41 -19.42 -1.23
CA ASN A 286 16.19 -19.01 -2.61
C ASN A 286 14.70 -18.66 -2.84
N GLU A 287 14.41 -17.59 -3.58
CA GLU A 287 13.03 -17.16 -3.89
C GLU A 287 12.22 -18.22 -4.67
N TYR A 288 12.91 -19.06 -5.46
CA TYR A 288 12.30 -20.15 -6.23
C TYR A 288 12.18 -21.46 -5.46
N SER A 289 12.54 -21.50 -4.16
CA SER A 289 12.35 -22.70 -3.34
C SER A 289 10.87 -23.00 -3.16
N SER A 290 10.52 -24.27 -2.92
CA SER A 290 9.14 -24.68 -2.68
C SER A 290 8.50 -23.96 -1.49
N GLU A 291 9.30 -23.51 -0.51
CA GLU A 291 8.80 -22.76 0.64
C GLU A 291 8.53 -21.28 0.34
N ASN A 292 9.26 -20.67 -0.59
CA ASN A 292 9.13 -19.24 -0.93
C ASN A 292 8.21 -18.98 -2.13
N LYS A 293 8.01 -20.00 -2.99
CA LYS A 293 7.13 -19.91 -4.15
C LYS A 293 5.70 -19.50 -3.74
N GLY A 294 5.20 -18.41 -4.31
CA GLY A 294 3.86 -17.88 -4.05
C GLY A 294 3.75 -17.03 -2.78
N ASN A 295 4.84 -16.78 -2.05
CA ASN A 295 4.85 -15.96 -0.84
C ASN A 295 5.44 -14.55 -1.03
N LYS A 296 5.76 -14.20 -2.29
CA LYS A 296 6.22 -12.87 -2.72
C LYS A 296 5.22 -12.26 -3.69
N ASN A 297 4.91 -10.99 -3.53
CA ASN A 297 4.16 -10.17 -4.48
C ASN A 297 4.98 -8.95 -4.87
N GLU A 298 4.75 -8.45 -6.09
CA GLU A 298 5.29 -7.17 -6.56
C GLU A 298 4.15 -6.15 -6.64
N PHE A 299 4.39 -4.96 -6.06
CA PHE A 299 3.49 -3.82 -6.11
C PHE A 299 4.13 -2.71 -6.96
N ASP A 300 3.45 -2.29 -8.03
CA ASP A 300 4.01 -1.35 -8.99
C ASP A 300 4.28 0.02 -8.35
N ILE A 301 3.28 0.61 -7.66
CA ILE A 301 3.46 1.82 -6.85
C ILE A 301 2.78 1.62 -5.50
N VAL A 302 3.48 1.99 -4.42
CA VAL A 302 2.97 1.94 -3.05
C VAL A 302 3.24 3.27 -2.39
N PHE A 303 2.27 3.80 -1.65
CA PHE A 303 2.47 5.01 -0.87
C PHE A 303 1.61 5.09 0.38
N MET A 304 2.07 5.89 1.34
CA MET A 304 1.31 6.27 2.53
C MET A 304 0.73 7.66 2.33
N ALA A 305 -0.57 7.81 2.59
CA ALA A 305 -1.22 9.12 2.66
C ALA A 305 -2.39 9.05 3.63
N LYS A 306 -2.56 10.06 4.47
CA LYS A 306 -3.63 10.10 5.49
C LYS A 306 -3.69 8.80 6.30
N ASN A 307 -2.53 8.28 6.70
CA ASN A 307 -2.41 7.05 7.48
C ASN A 307 -2.99 5.77 6.85
N LYS A 308 -3.27 5.77 5.55
CA LYS A 308 -3.73 4.60 4.79
C LYS A 308 -2.67 4.17 3.78
N LEU A 309 -2.51 2.85 3.63
CA LEU A 309 -1.70 2.26 2.56
C LEU A 309 -2.46 2.38 1.24
N HIS A 310 -1.78 2.89 0.22
CA HIS A 310 -2.30 2.97 -1.13
C HIS A 310 -1.43 2.13 -2.05
N ILE A 311 -2.06 1.28 -2.87
CA ILE A 311 -1.39 0.43 -3.84
C ILE A 311 -1.98 0.71 -5.22
N ILE A 312 -1.11 0.97 -6.18
CA ILE A 312 -1.48 1.15 -7.59
C ILE A 312 -0.86 0.02 -8.41
N GLU A 313 -1.68 -0.63 -9.23
CA GLU A 313 -1.22 -1.48 -10.32
C GLU A 313 -1.30 -0.71 -11.65
N CYS A 314 -0.24 -0.72 -12.44
CA CYS A 314 -0.13 -0.06 -13.73
C CYS A 314 -0.25 -1.08 -14.87
N LYS A 315 -1.04 -0.76 -15.89
CA LYS A 315 -1.21 -1.63 -17.07
C LYS A 315 -1.20 -0.86 -18.38
N THR A 316 -0.32 -1.29 -19.29
CA THR A 316 -0.20 -0.81 -20.67
C THR A 316 -0.69 -1.83 -21.69
N GLN A 317 -1.48 -2.83 -21.28
CA GLN A 317 -2.02 -3.87 -22.14
C GLN A 317 -3.52 -3.73 -22.31
N LEU A 318 -4.03 -4.08 -23.51
CA LEU A 318 -5.47 -4.14 -23.76
C LEU A 318 -6.09 -5.24 -22.93
N MET A 319 -7.19 -4.92 -22.27
CA MET A 319 -7.96 -5.86 -21.44
C MET A 319 -9.14 -6.40 -22.23
N ASP A 320 -8.88 -7.30 -23.19
CA ASP A 320 -9.90 -7.99 -23.97
C ASP A 320 -10.19 -9.41 -23.46
N LYS A 321 -11.31 -10.00 -23.91
CA LYS A 321 -11.72 -11.36 -23.54
C LYS A 321 -10.97 -12.45 -24.33
N SER A 322 -10.22 -12.09 -25.36
CA SER A 322 -9.71 -13.01 -26.39
C SER A 322 -8.20 -12.86 -26.54
N GLY A 323 -7.46 -13.41 -25.57
CA GLY A 323 -6.01 -13.57 -25.62
C GLY A 323 -5.20 -12.60 -24.75
N GLY A 324 -5.83 -11.57 -24.16
CA GLY A 324 -5.20 -10.67 -23.18
C GLY A 324 -5.26 -11.12 -21.72
N ILE A 325 -4.67 -10.32 -20.82
CA ILE A 325 -4.86 -10.47 -19.36
C ILE A 325 -6.33 -10.19 -19.06
N LYS A 326 -7.00 -11.13 -18.40
CA LYS A 326 -8.37 -10.89 -17.94
C LYS A 326 -8.33 -9.82 -16.86
N ALA A 327 -9.00 -8.71 -17.12
CA ALA A 327 -9.09 -7.62 -16.15
C ALA A 327 -9.62 -8.08 -14.78
N GLU A 328 -10.48 -9.10 -14.77
CA GLU A 328 -10.98 -9.74 -13.57
C GLU A 328 -9.86 -10.29 -12.69
N ASP A 329 -8.84 -10.93 -13.27
CA ASP A 329 -7.70 -11.48 -12.53
C ASP A 329 -6.89 -10.36 -11.85
N ILE A 330 -6.75 -9.21 -12.52
CA ILE A 330 -6.09 -8.02 -11.95
C ILE A 330 -6.89 -7.48 -10.77
N LEU A 331 -8.22 -7.35 -10.91
CA LEU A 331 -9.07 -6.85 -9.84
C LEU A 331 -9.07 -7.79 -8.64
N TYR A 332 -9.12 -9.11 -8.86
CA TYR A 332 -9.04 -10.09 -7.78
C TYR A 332 -7.65 -10.07 -7.10
N LYS A 333 -6.57 -9.97 -7.87
CA LYS A 333 -5.21 -9.78 -7.33
C LYS A 333 -5.18 -8.55 -6.42
N LEU A 334 -5.63 -7.39 -6.91
CA LEU A 334 -5.67 -6.14 -6.16
C LEU A 334 -6.51 -6.28 -4.87
N GLU A 335 -7.66 -6.94 -4.94
CA GLU A 335 -8.52 -7.12 -3.76
C GLU A 335 -7.85 -7.98 -2.68
N THR A 336 -7.05 -8.99 -3.06
CA THR A 336 -6.28 -9.77 -2.08
C THR A 336 -5.19 -8.97 -1.38
N LEU A 337 -4.78 -7.82 -1.91
CA LEU A 337 -3.72 -7.00 -1.30
C LEU A 337 -4.13 -6.36 0.02
N LYS A 338 -5.43 -6.35 0.37
CA LYS A 338 -5.89 -5.97 1.72
C LYS A 338 -5.31 -6.87 2.81
N ASP A 339 -4.89 -8.09 2.47
CA ASP A 339 -4.27 -9.02 3.43
C ASP A 339 -2.88 -8.53 3.86
N TYR A 340 -2.26 -7.62 3.09
CA TYR A 340 -0.96 -7.02 3.41
C TYR A 340 -1.07 -5.75 4.26
N GLY A 341 -2.10 -4.94 4.07
CA GLY A 341 -2.24 -3.62 4.70
C GLY A 341 -3.51 -3.39 5.51
N GLY A 342 -4.34 -4.41 5.69
CA GLY A 342 -5.62 -4.33 6.36
C GLY A 342 -6.75 -3.76 5.51
N LEU A 343 -7.93 -3.63 6.12
CA LEU A 343 -9.19 -3.28 5.45
C LEU A 343 -9.18 -1.87 4.85
N MET A 344 -8.41 -0.96 5.44
CA MET A 344 -8.31 0.45 5.00
C MET A 344 -7.34 0.65 3.84
N THR A 345 -6.69 -0.40 3.36
CA THR A 345 -5.85 -0.32 2.16
C THR A 345 -6.69 0.18 0.99
N LYS A 346 -6.20 1.19 0.29
CA LYS A 346 -6.79 1.70 -0.95
C LYS A 346 -6.09 1.11 -2.15
N LYS A 347 -6.87 0.66 -3.13
CA LYS A 347 -6.38 0.00 -4.36
C LYS A 347 -6.77 0.82 -5.58
N CYS A 348 -5.84 0.98 -6.52
CA CYS A 348 -6.10 1.67 -7.79
C CYS A 348 -5.52 0.86 -8.94
N LEU A 349 -6.26 0.81 -10.04
CA LEU A 349 -5.76 0.37 -11.34
C LEU A 349 -5.53 1.62 -12.21
N VAL A 350 -4.28 1.86 -12.58
CA VAL A 350 -3.92 2.86 -13.58
C VAL A 350 -3.73 2.13 -14.92
N SER A 351 -4.62 2.37 -15.87
CA SER A 351 -4.57 1.73 -17.19
C SER A 351 -4.32 2.73 -18.30
N TYR A 352 -3.41 2.41 -19.22
CA TYR A 352 -3.26 3.18 -20.44
C TYR A 352 -4.49 3.07 -21.33
N PHE A 353 -5.17 1.93 -21.34
CA PHE A 353 -6.34 1.72 -22.18
C PHE A 353 -7.65 1.91 -21.42
N GLU A 354 -8.71 2.22 -22.15
CA GLU A 354 -10.06 2.13 -21.61
C GLU A 354 -10.36 0.69 -21.17
N VAL A 355 -10.94 0.58 -19.99
CA VAL A 355 -11.33 -0.65 -19.34
C VAL A 355 -12.82 -0.90 -19.67
N PRO A 356 -13.24 -2.13 -20.00
CA PRO A 356 -14.65 -2.41 -20.31
C PRO A 356 -15.61 -2.14 -19.15
N GLU A 357 -16.84 -1.72 -19.44
CA GLU A 357 -17.85 -1.38 -18.42
C GLU A 357 -18.11 -2.47 -17.36
N PRO A 358 -18.17 -3.78 -17.70
CA PRO A 358 -18.33 -4.83 -16.68
C PRO A 358 -17.20 -4.84 -15.65
N VAL A 359 -15.98 -4.48 -16.06
CA VAL A 359 -14.81 -4.40 -15.19
C VAL A 359 -14.90 -3.14 -14.33
N LYS A 360 -15.36 -2.01 -14.86
CA LYS A 360 -15.62 -0.78 -14.08
C LYS A 360 -16.64 -1.05 -12.96
N ASN A 361 -17.74 -1.73 -13.29
CA ASN A 361 -18.76 -2.13 -12.31
C ASN A 361 -18.18 -3.04 -11.23
N ARG A 362 -17.34 -4.01 -11.60
CA ARG A 362 -16.67 -4.90 -10.64
C ARG A 362 -15.69 -4.14 -9.75
N ALA A 363 -14.88 -3.25 -10.31
CA ALA A 363 -13.92 -2.46 -9.54
C ALA A 363 -14.64 -1.56 -8.54
N SER A 364 -15.75 -0.94 -8.92
CA SER A 364 -16.59 -0.16 -8.01
C SER A 364 -17.10 -1.01 -6.83
N PHE A 365 -17.60 -2.22 -7.09
CA PHE A 365 -18.03 -3.15 -6.03
C PHE A 365 -16.89 -3.54 -5.07
N LEU A 366 -15.67 -3.68 -5.58
CA LEU A 366 -14.47 -4.02 -4.81
C LEU A 366 -13.78 -2.80 -4.17
N ASN A 367 -14.33 -1.59 -4.34
CA ASN A 367 -13.69 -0.33 -3.93
C ASN A 367 -12.26 -0.16 -4.50
N ILE A 368 -12.09 -0.52 -5.77
CA ILE A 368 -10.87 -0.31 -6.55
C ILE A 368 -11.10 0.91 -7.45
N GLU A 369 -10.26 1.94 -7.29
CA GLU A 369 -10.29 3.11 -8.18
C GLU A 369 -9.74 2.72 -9.56
N ILE A 370 -10.32 3.25 -10.63
CA ILE A 370 -9.79 3.11 -11.98
C ILE A 370 -9.45 4.50 -12.53
N ILE A 371 -8.20 4.67 -12.93
CA ILE A 371 -7.75 5.84 -13.70
C ILE A 371 -7.29 5.30 -15.06
N GLN A 372 -7.93 5.74 -16.14
CA GLN A 372 -7.75 5.12 -17.46
C GLN A 372 -7.66 6.13 -18.59
N GLY A 373 -7.02 5.72 -19.69
CA GLY A 373 -7.04 6.45 -20.95
C GLY A 373 -6.69 7.93 -20.80
N LYS A 374 -7.61 8.81 -21.19
CA LYS A 374 -7.40 10.28 -21.14
C LYS A 374 -7.28 10.83 -19.72
N ASP A 375 -7.74 10.11 -18.70
CA ASP A 375 -7.56 10.53 -17.31
C ASP A 375 -6.07 10.63 -16.91
N LEU A 376 -5.18 9.92 -17.61
CA LEU A 376 -3.74 9.97 -17.37
C LEU A 376 -3.13 11.37 -17.56
N GLN A 377 -3.75 12.22 -18.38
CA GLN A 377 -3.36 13.63 -18.55
C GLN A 377 -3.59 14.44 -17.27
N ARG A 378 -4.45 13.94 -16.37
CA ARG A 378 -4.79 14.53 -15.07
C ARG A 378 -4.48 13.58 -13.91
N LEU A 379 -3.54 12.64 -14.10
CA LEU A 379 -3.24 11.57 -13.14
C LEU A 379 -2.99 12.13 -11.73
N LYS A 380 -2.16 13.17 -11.60
CA LYS A 380 -1.87 13.84 -10.33
C LYS A 380 -3.15 14.28 -9.61
N SER A 381 -4.04 15.01 -10.29
CA SER A 381 -5.29 15.49 -9.70
C SER A 381 -6.24 14.34 -9.33
N LYS A 382 -6.36 13.32 -10.19
CA LYS A 382 -7.20 12.14 -9.91
C LYS A 382 -6.73 11.39 -8.67
N ILE A 383 -5.42 11.27 -8.47
CA ILE A 383 -4.85 10.63 -7.28
C ILE A 383 -5.07 11.49 -6.03
N GLN A 384 -4.94 12.82 -6.12
CA GLN A 384 -5.28 13.71 -5.00
C GLN A 384 -6.75 13.59 -4.59
N GLU A 385 -7.66 13.56 -5.57
CA GLU A 385 -9.10 13.32 -5.35
C GLU A 385 -9.33 11.96 -4.68
N TRP A 386 -8.67 10.90 -5.18
CA TRP A 386 -8.76 9.54 -4.63
C TRP A 386 -8.25 9.43 -3.19
N ILE A 387 -7.14 10.07 -2.85
CA ILE A 387 -6.65 10.17 -1.46
C ILE A 387 -7.71 10.84 -0.58
N GLY A 388 -8.41 11.83 -1.12
CA GLY A 388 -9.48 12.58 -0.45
C GLY A 388 -10.77 11.78 -0.18
N LYS A 389 -11.10 10.78 -1.02
CA LYS A 389 -12.29 9.93 -0.84
C LYS A 389 -12.23 9.19 0.51
N ARG A 390 -13.38 8.89 1.11
CA ARG A 390 -13.41 8.10 2.35
C ARG A 390 -13.11 6.64 2.07
#